data_AF-A0A9P4YP71-F1
#
_entry.id   AF-A0A9P4YP71-F1
#
_cell.length_a   1.000
_cell.length_b   1.000
_cell.length_c   1.000
_cell.angle_alpha   90.00
_cell.angle_beta   90.00
_cell.angle_gamma   90.00
#
_symmetry.space_group_name_H-M   'P 1'
#
loop_
_entity.id
_entity.type
_entity.pdbx_description
1 polymer ?
#
loop_
_entity_poly.entity_id
_entity_poly.type
_entity_poly.pdbx_seq_one_letter_code
_entity_poly.pdbx_strand_id
1 'polypeptide(L)'
;MAARLGSMSTKLGILGWRDTRPLDAMGMPTEAHESFHNLIHAAIDREMIRMNVDESWHTQEAATHRAPSGVAKEGDYTGAAILAGGKLRRWPTLAIEVGRSQSLESLRTVMRLWFHESEHAVKIVILVKLYRNNRSILVEKYAEGPVAVQRPGATTTRFAQGDLAPILRQAITIREATGCPLEYKVSGAPLVLEFNLRFLRLPDLAAGEGDIIIDEQSLQRAAALTWAEYEDE
;
A
#
# COMPACT_ATOMS: atom_id res chain seq x y z
N MET A 1 42.39 47.46 7.42
CA MET A 1 41.52 47.33 8.61
C MET A 1 40.09 47.23 8.11
N ALA A 2 39.42 46.11 8.41
CA ALA A 2 38.01 45.74 8.19
C ALA A 2 37.46 45.65 6.74
N ALA A 3 37.41 44.42 6.23
CA ALA A 3 36.60 43.99 5.08
C ALA A 3 35.18 43.58 5.54
N ARG A 4 34.19 43.79 4.67
CA ARG A 4 32.76 43.47 4.85
C ARG A 4 32.54 41.96 5.07
N LEU A 5 31.85 41.61 6.15
CA LEU A 5 31.29 40.27 6.37
C LEU A 5 29.90 40.18 5.73
N GLY A 6 29.81 39.38 4.68
CA GLY A 6 28.55 38.93 4.10
C GLY A 6 27.97 37.78 4.91
N SER A 7 26.64 37.81 5.07
CA SER A 7 25.81 36.77 5.66
C SER A 7 25.90 35.47 4.83
N MET A 8 26.48 34.41 5.39
CA MET A 8 26.34 33.04 4.86
C MET A 8 25.10 32.39 5.48
N SER A 9 24.03 32.32 4.68
CA SER A 9 22.89 31.44 4.90
C SER A 9 23.26 30.05 4.37
N THR A 10 23.33 29.06 5.25
CA THR A 10 23.60 27.66 4.88
C THR A 10 22.33 27.07 4.26
N LYS A 11 22.19 27.17 2.94
CA LYS A 11 21.24 26.34 2.17
C LYS A 11 21.78 24.91 2.13
N LEU A 12 21.19 24.00 2.92
CA LEU A 12 21.25 22.57 2.59
C LEU A 12 20.53 22.37 1.26
N GLY A 13 21.27 21.93 0.25
CA GLY A 13 20.76 21.67 -1.08
C GLY A 13 19.74 20.53 -1.07
N ILE A 14 18.48 20.85 -1.33
CA ILE A 14 17.49 19.87 -1.76
C ILE A 14 17.84 19.55 -3.22
N LEU A 15 18.38 18.36 -3.42
CA LEU A 15 18.66 17.82 -4.74
C LEU A 15 17.33 17.68 -5.48
N GLY A 16 17.09 18.57 -6.45
CA GLY A 16 15.95 18.48 -7.34
C GLY A 16 16.14 17.28 -8.27
N TRP A 17 15.41 16.20 -8.00
CA TRP A 17 15.32 15.07 -8.92
C TRP A 17 14.37 15.46 -10.06
N ARG A 18 14.96 15.97 -11.14
CA ARG A 18 14.31 15.94 -12.46
C ARG A 18 14.22 14.49 -12.91
N ASP A 19 13.11 14.20 -13.56
CA ASP A 19 12.73 12.98 -14.26
C ASP A 19 13.90 12.18 -14.86
N THR A 20 14.49 11.29 -14.07
CA THR A 20 15.42 10.24 -14.50
C THR A 20 15.23 8.99 -13.64
N ARG A 21 14.07 8.34 -13.73
CA ARG A 21 14.00 6.95 -13.28
C ARG A 21 14.67 6.08 -14.34
N PRO A 22 15.68 5.26 -14.00
CA PRO A 22 16.09 4.16 -14.85
C PRO A 22 14.85 3.27 -15.09
N LEU A 23 14.69 2.76 -16.31
CA LEU A 23 13.60 1.84 -16.70
C LEU A 23 13.48 0.64 -15.73
N ASP A 24 14.54 0.31 -15.00
CA ASP A 24 14.58 -0.75 -13.98
C ASP A 24 13.75 -0.46 -12.71
N ALA A 25 13.34 0.79 -12.47
CA ALA A 25 12.48 1.17 -11.34
C ALA A 25 10.99 0.90 -11.61
N MET A 26 10.62 0.72 -12.87
CA MET A 26 9.33 0.23 -13.34
C MET A 26 9.56 -1.25 -13.62
N GLY A 27 9.60 -2.07 -12.57
CA GLY A 27 9.85 -3.50 -12.72
C GLY A 27 8.89 -4.03 -13.79
N MET A 28 9.44 -4.54 -14.90
CA MET A 28 8.61 -5.06 -15.99
C MET A 28 7.50 -5.94 -15.40
N PRO A 29 6.24 -5.78 -15.82
CA PRO A 29 5.20 -6.71 -15.45
C PRO A 29 5.73 -8.10 -15.73
N THR A 30 5.81 -8.91 -14.69
CA THR A 30 6.02 -10.33 -14.88
C THR A 30 4.68 -10.98 -14.63
N GLU A 31 4.36 -12.07 -15.32
CA GLU A 31 3.07 -12.75 -15.16
C GLU A 31 2.75 -13.05 -13.69
N ALA A 32 3.77 -13.32 -12.87
CA ALA A 32 3.67 -13.47 -11.42
C ALA A 32 3.20 -12.19 -10.68
N HIS A 33 3.69 -11.02 -11.11
CA HIS A 33 3.30 -9.69 -10.60
C HIS A 33 1.86 -9.37 -10.96
N GLU A 34 1.48 -9.55 -12.23
CA GLU A 34 0.10 -9.35 -12.70
C GLU A 34 -0.88 -10.35 -12.07
N SER A 35 -0.49 -11.62 -11.93
CA SER A 35 -1.36 -12.66 -11.35
C SER A 35 -1.70 -12.40 -9.89
N PHE A 36 -0.72 -12.03 -9.06
CA PHE A 36 -1.01 -11.71 -7.66
C PHE A 36 -1.85 -10.43 -7.55
N HIS A 37 -1.51 -9.42 -8.34
CA HIS A 37 -2.24 -8.16 -8.43
C HIS A 37 -3.72 -8.40 -8.78
N ASN A 38 -3.99 -9.13 -9.87
CA ASN A 38 -5.34 -9.44 -10.34
C ASN A 38 -6.18 -10.19 -9.32
N LEU A 39 -5.57 -11.08 -8.53
CA LEU A 39 -6.30 -11.89 -7.55
C LEU A 39 -6.67 -11.11 -6.30
N ILE A 40 -5.78 -10.23 -5.82
CA ILE A 40 -6.12 -9.31 -4.74
C ILE A 40 -7.19 -8.33 -5.22
N HIS A 41 -7.07 -7.82 -6.45
CA HIS A 41 -8.09 -6.94 -7.03
C HIS A 41 -9.45 -7.63 -7.11
N ALA A 42 -9.52 -8.83 -7.70
CA ALA A 42 -10.76 -9.59 -7.81
C ALA A 42 -11.37 -9.96 -6.44
N ALA A 43 -10.53 -10.20 -5.42
CA ALA A 43 -11.01 -10.45 -4.07
C ALA A 43 -11.65 -9.18 -3.46
N ILE A 44 -11.00 -8.02 -3.63
CA ILE A 44 -11.54 -6.73 -3.16
C ILE A 44 -12.86 -6.43 -3.87
N ASP A 45 -12.92 -6.54 -5.20
CA ASP A 45 -14.12 -6.27 -5.98
C ASP A 45 -15.29 -7.18 -5.59
N ARG A 46 -15.03 -8.49 -5.40
CA ARG A 46 -16.06 -9.44 -4.97
C ARG A 46 -16.69 -9.04 -3.65
N GLU A 47 -15.88 -8.64 -2.68
CA GLU A 47 -16.40 -8.19 -1.38
C GLU A 47 -17.15 -6.86 -1.51
N MET A 48 -16.67 -5.92 -2.33
CA MET A 48 -17.37 -4.64 -2.57
C MET A 48 -18.75 -4.86 -3.21
N ILE A 49 -18.84 -5.72 -4.21
CA ILE A 49 -20.12 -6.09 -4.86
C ILE A 49 -21.05 -6.77 -3.85
N ARG A 50 -20.53 -7.69 -3.02
CA ARG A 50 -21.32 -8.37 -1.98
C ARG A 50 -21.93 -7.38 -0.99
N MET A 51 -21.18 -6.34 -0.63
CA MET A 51 -21.61 -5.28 0.28
C MET A 51 -22.40 -4.16 -0.42
N ASN A 52 -22.58 -4.23 -1.74
CA ASN A 52 -23.25 -3.20 -2.55
C ASN A 52 -22.61 -1.80 -2.40
N VAL A 53 -21.27 -1.75 -2.37
CA VAL A 53 -20.48 -0.51 -2.25
C VAL A 53 -19.53 -0.29 -3.44
N ASP A 54 -19.59 -1.13 -4.46
CA ASP A 54 -18.76 -1.06 -5.66
C ASP A 54 -19.00 0.24 -6.45
N GLU A 55 -20.25 0.68 -6.59
CA GLU A 55 -20.57 1.99 -7.21
C GLU A 55 -20.09 3.20 -6.38
N SER A 56 -19.73 2.98 -5.10
CA SER A 56 -19.14 4.00 -4.24
C SER A 56 -17.62 3.99 -4.25
N TRP A 57 -17.00 3.16 -5.08
CA TRP A 57 -15.56 3.02 -5.21
C TRP A 57 -15.09 3.40 -6.61
N HIS A 58 -13.97 4.11 -6.69
CA HIS A 58 -13.30 4.40 -7.95
C HIS A 58 -11.89 3.80 -7.92
N THR A 59 -11.69 2.80 -8.76
CA THR A 59 -10.39 2.21 -9.05
C THR A 59 -9.58 3.17 -9.94
N GLN A 60 -8.37 3.50 -9.50
CA GLN A 60 -7.53 4.57 -10.05
C GLN A 60 -6.25 4.05 -10.72
N GLU A 61 -5.95 2.75 -10.68
CA GLU A 61 -4.82 2.02 -11.32
C GLU A 61 -3.66 2.93 -11.82
N ALA A 62 -3.55 3.12 -13.14
CA ALA A 62 -2.50 3.86 -13.83
C ALA A 62 -2.58 5.40 -13.68
N ALA A 63 -3.40 5.92 -12.77
CA ALA A 63 -3.49 7.35 -12.54
C ALA A 63 -2.21 7.86 -11.87
N THR A 64 -1.59 8.85 -12.50
CA THR A 64 -0.48 9.58 -11.88
C THR A 64 -1.00 10.59 -10.86
N HIS A 65 -0.82 10.30 -9.58
CA HIS A 65 -1.08 11.20 -8.46
C HIS A 65 0.10 12.15 -8.25
N ARG A 66 -0.10 13.43 -8.57
CA ARG A 66 0.92 14.46 -8.37
C ARG A 66 0.73 15.13 -7.03
N ALA A 67 1.78 15.26 -6.24
CA ALA A 67 1.85 16.08 -5.04
C ALA A 67 2.13 17.55 -5.38
N PRO A 68 1.74 18.50 -4.53
CA PRO A 68 2.15 19.91 -4.65
C PRO A 68 3.68 20.09 -4.63
N SER A 69 4.41 19.16 -4.02
CA SER A 69 5.88 19.07 -4.02
C SER A 69 6.49 18.82 -5.40
N GLY A 70 5.67 18.45 -6.40
CA GLY A 70 6.11 18.06 -7.74
C GLY A 70 6.38 16.56 -7.90
N VAL A 71 6.34 15.79 -6.81
CA VAL A 71 6.47 14.31 -6.85
C VAL A 71 5.22 13.71 -7.50
N ALA A 72 5.42 12.75 -8.39
CA ALA A 72 4.36 12.01 -9.06
C ALA A 72 4.42 10.53 -8.68
N LYS A 73 3.27 9.94 -8.33
CA LYS A 73 3.12 8.55 -7.92
C LYS A 73 2.05 7.84 -8.73
N GLU A 74 2.31 6.59 -9.02
CA GLU A 74 1.43 5.64 -9.68
C GLU A 74 1.68 4.34 -8.91
N GLY A 75 0.61 3.71 -8.44
CA GLY A 75 0.72 2.44 -7.73
C GLY A 75 0.33 1.32 -8.67
N ASP A 76 0.75 0.10 -8.36
CA ASP A 76 0.28 -1.07 -9.12
C ASP A 76 -1.24 -1.18 -9.03
N TYR A 77 -1.80 -0.94 -7.83
CA TYR A 77 -3.23 -0.69 -7.63
C TYR A 77 -3.45 0.57 -6.79
N THR A 78 -4.43 1.38 -7.18
CA THR A 78 -4.93 2.48 -6.35
C THR A 78 -6.44 2.54 -6.40
N GLY A 79 -7.07 3.00 -5.32
CA GLY A 79 -8.50 3.27 -5.32
C GLY A 79 -8.95 4.11 -4.13
N ALA A 80 -10.08 4.77 -4.32
CA ALA A 80 -10.69 5.64 -3.32
C ALA A 80 -12.22 5.60 -3.40
N ALA A 81 -12.86 5.89 -2.27
CA ALA A 81 -14.29 6.15 -2.28
C ALA A 81 -14.65 7.40 -3.08
N ILE A 82 -15.75 7.32 -3.80
CA ILE A 82 -16.37 8.43 -4.51
C ILE A 82 -17.04 9.35 -3.47
N LEU A 83 -16.70 10.63 -3.52
CA LEU A 83 -17.25 11.61 -2.59
C LEU A 83 -18.68 12.01 -2.97
N ALA A 84 -19.41 12.57 -2.01
CA ALA A 84 -20.74 13.13 -2.24
C ALA A 84 -20.76 14.07 -3.46
N GLY A 85 -21.73 13.88 -4.35
CA GLY A 85 -21.85 14.60 -5.62
C GLY A 85 -20.95 14.07 -6.75
N GLY A 86 -20.48 12.81 -6.66
CA GLY A 86 -19.75 12.13 -7.73
C GLY A 86 -18.29 12.60 -7.90
N LYS A 87 -17.73 13.27 -6.89
CA LYS A 87 -16.37 13.84 -6.99
C LYS A 87 -15.32 12.78 -6.68
N LEU A 88 -14.31 12.70 -7.56
CA LEU A 88 -13.16 11.82 -7.37
C LEU A 88 -12.10 12.47 -6.48
N ARG A 89 -11.43 11.65 -5.66
CA ARG A 89 -10.31 12.12 -4.84
C ARG A 89 -9.05 12.21 -5.68
N ARG A 90 -8.23 13.24 -5.40
CA ARG A 90 -6.89 13.39 -6.01
C ARG A 90 -5.94 12.28 -5.60
N TRP A 91 -6.06 11.80 -4.37
CA TRP A 91 -5.26 10.71 -3.80
C TRP A 91 -6.18 9.54 -3.44
N PRO A 92 -5.73 8.30 -3.64
CA PRO A 92 -6.47 7.12 -3.24
C PRO A 92 -6.52 7.02 -1.71
N THR A 93 -7.38 6.16 -1.18
CA THR A 93 -7.36 5.77 0.24
C THR A 93 -6.63 4.43 0.44
N LEU A 94 -6.53 3.62 -0.61
CA LEU A 94 -5.78 2.36 -0.68
C LEU A 94 -4.75 2.40 -1.82
N ALA A 95 -3.51 2.04 -1.52
CA ALA A 95 -2.48 1.77 -2.52
C ALA A 95 -1.87 0.37 -2.32
N ILE A 96 -1.57 -0.33 -3.41
CA ILE A 96 -0.87 -1.62 -3.40
C ILE A 96 0.37 -1.50 -4.28
N GLU A 97 1.49 -2.01 -3.77
CA GLU A 97 2.79 -2.01 -4.44
C GLU A 97 3.38 -3.41 -4.38
N VAL A 98 3.68 -3.98 -5.54
CA VAL A 98 4.17 -5.34 -5.71
C VAL A 98 5.60 -5.29 -6.22
N GLY A 99 6.55 -5.78 -5.41
CA GLY A 99 7.96 -5.84 -5.78
C GLY A 99 8.46 -7.26 -5.99
N ARG A 100 9.05 -7.53 -7.15
CA ARG A 100 9.77 -8.79 -7.43
C ARG A 100 11.28 -8.62 -7.31
N SER A 101 11.85 -7.63 -7.99
CA SER A 101 13.30 -7.38 -7.98
C SER A 101 13.70 -6.36 -6.92
N GLN A 102 12.78 -5.47 -6.53
CA GLN A 102 13.00 -4.45 -5.51
C GLN A 102 13.23 -5.10 -4.14
N SER A 103 14.11 -4.51 -3.33
CA SER A 103 14.27 -4.93 -1.93
C SER A 103 13.01 -4.57 -1.11
N LEU A 104 12.78 -5.28 0.00
CA LEU A 104 11.69 -4.94 0.91
C LEU A 104 11.84 -3.51 1.48
N GLU A 105 13.07 -3.06 1.75
CA GLU A 105 13.30 -1.69 2.24
C GLU A 105 13.01 -0.62 1.18
N SER A 106 13.24 -0.93 -0.10
CA SER A 106 12.84 -0.07 -1.21
C SER A 106 11.31 0.06 -1.26
N LEU A 107 10.57 -1.04 -1.11
CA LEU A 107 9.10 -1.01 -1.04
C LEU A 107 8.60 -0.22 0.18
N ARG A 108 9.23 -0.38 1.35
CA ARG A 108 8.90 0.42 2.54
C ARG A 108 9.17 1.91 2.34
N THR A 109 10.18 2.26 1.55
CA THR A 109 10.41 3.66 1.13
C THR A 109 9.26 4.15 0.25
N VAL A 110 8.78 3.34 -0.69
CA VAL A 110 7.59 3.68 -1.50
C VAL A 110 6.36 3.88 -0.62
N MET A 111 6.13 3.00 0.35
CA MET A 111 5.04 3.16 1.33
C MET A 111 5.13 4.49 2.08
N ARG A 112 6.31 4.86 2.60
CA ARG A 112 6.49 6.14 3.31
C ARG A 112 6.15 7.33 2.41
N LEU A 113 6.52 7.26 1.13
CA LEU A 113 6.19 8.31 0.16
C LEU A 113 4.68 8.41 -0.08
N TRP A 114 3.94 7.30 -0.13
CA TRP A 114 2.47 7.35 -0.25
C TRP A 114 1.82 8.12 0.89
N PHE A 115 2.20 7.84 2.14
CA PHE A 115 1.66 8.56 3.29
C PHE A 115 2.13 10.02 3.31
N HIS A 116 3.41 10.28 3.10
CA HIS A 116 3.98 11.63 3.17
C HIS A 116 3.44 12.56 2.07
N GLU A 117 3.55 12.16 0.80
CA GLU A 117 3.20 13.03 -0.34
C GLU A 117 1.69 13.25 -0.47
N SER A 118 0.88 12.32 0.05
CA SER A 118 -0.56 12.47 0.10
C SER A 118 -1.05 13.28 1.31
N GLU A 119 -0.14 13.73 2.19
CA GLU A 119 -0.48 14.30 3.50
C GLU A 119 -1.45 13.39 4.27
N HIS A 120 -1.17 12.08 4.20
CA HIS A 120 -1.99 11.01 4.72
C HIS A 120 -3.43 10.95 4.18
N ALA A 121 -3.69 11.45 2.98
CA ALA A 121 -4.94 11.15 2.29
C ALA A 121 -5.05 9.65 1.95
N VAL A 122 -3.92 8.98 1.68
CA VAL A 122 -3.81 7.52 1.66
C VAL A 122 -3.88 6.99 3.09
N LYS A 123 -4.74 5.99 3.31
CA LYS A 123 -5.00 5.42 4.64
C LYS A 123 -4.41 4.03 4.82
N ILE A 124 -4.35 3.25 3.75
CA ILE A 124 -3.79 1.90 3.73
C ILE A 124 -2.78 1.81 2.57
N VAL A 125 -1.61 1.25 2.86
CA VAL A 125 -0.65 0.79 1.84
C VAL A 125 -0.35 -0.68 2.07
N ILE A 126 -0.50 -1.48 1.02
CA ILE A 126 -0.15 -2.91 1.02
C ILE A 126 1.12 -3.08 0.19
N LEU A 127 2.15 -3.65 0.81
CA LEU A 127 3.36 -4.07 0.11
C LEU A 127 3.31 -5.57 -0.11
N VAL A 128 3.54 -6.02 -1.34
CA VAL A 128 3.67 -7.43 -1.68
C VAL A 128 5.08 -7.66 -2.19
N LYS A 129 5.85 -8.49 -1.48
CA LYS A 129 7.20 -8.86 -1.87
C LYS A 129 7.23 -10.31 -2.33
N LEU A 130 7.60 -10.53 -3.58
CA LEU A 130 7.76 -11.84 -4.19
C LEU A 130 9.21 -12.32 -4.06
N TYR A 131 9.43 -13.51 -3.50
CA TYR A 131 10.73 -14.16 -3.36
C TYR A 131 10.79 -15.41 -4.24
N ARG A 132 11.38 -15.29 -5.43
CA ARG A 132 11.43 -16.37 -6.44
C ARG A 132 12.15 -17.63 -5.93
N ASN A 133 13.28 -17.45 -5.24
CA ASN A 133 14.19 -18.56 -4.90
C ASN A 133 13.53 -19.62 -4.00
N ASN A 134 12.51 -19.25 -3.25
CA ASN A 134 11.79 -20.14 -2.33
C ASN A 134 10.27 -20.05 -2.51
N ARG A 135 9.81 -19.52 -3.66
CA ARG A 135 8.40 -19.33 -4.02
C ARG A 135 7.57 -18.78 -2.85
N SER A 136 8.10 -17.78 -2.14
CA SER A 136 7.42 -17.19 -0.98
C SER A 136 6.96 -15.77 -1.25
N ILE A 137 5.89 -15.38 -0.56
CA ILE A 137 5.28 -14.06 -0.66
C ILE A 137 5.20 -13.47 0.74
N LEU A 138 5.67 -12.23 0.90
CA LEU A 138 5.45 -11.44 2.10
C LEU A 138 4.46 -10.31 1.75
N VAL A 139 3.40 -10.18 2.54
CA VAL A 139 2.46 -9.07 2.46
C VAL A 139 2.58 -8.24 3.74
N GLU A 140 2.90 -6.96 3.63
CA GLU A 140 2.88 -6.02 4.74
C GLU A 140 1.73 -5.02 4.53
N LYS A 141 0.80 -4.96 5.48
CA LYS A 141 -0.24 -3.93 5.52
C LYS A 141 0.17 -2.84 6.48
N TYR A 142 0.33 -1.63 5.95
CA TYR A 142 0.49 -0.42 6.72
C TYR A 142 -0.81 0.37 6.74
N ALA A 143 -1.19 0.86 7.91
CA ALA A 143 -2.28 1.80 8.05
C ALA A 143 -1.82 3.02 8.82
N GLU A 144 -2.43 4.16 8.53
CA GLU A 144 -2.22 5.37 9.31
C GLU A 144 -2.51 5.13 10.81
N GLY A 145 -1.69 5.71 11.67
CA GLY A 145 -1.92 5.72 13.11
C GLY A 145 -1.18 6.85 13.81
N PRO A 146 -1.54 7.15 15.06
CA PRO A 146 -0.86 8.18 15.85
C PRO A 146 0.57 7.73 16.19
N VAL A 147 1.55 8.64 16.09
CA VAL A 147 2.88 8.41 16.64
C VAL A 147 2.78 8.37 18.17
N ALA A 148 3.20 7.26 18.77
CA ALA A 148 3.34 7.16 20.21
C ALA A 148 4.53 8.01 20.66
N VAL A 149 4.28 9.24 21.11
CA VAL A 149 5.32 10.07 21.73
C VAL A 149 5.47 9.61 23.18
N GLN A 150 6.42 8.71 23.46
CA GLN A 150 6.86 8.49 24.84
C GLN A 150 7.72 9.70 25.27
N ARG A 151 7.13 10.65 26.00
CA ARG A 151 7.89 11.64 26.78
C ARG A 151 8.13 11.07 28.18
N PRO A 152 9.38 10.84 28.61
CA PRO A 152 9.66 10.51 30.00
C PRO A 152 9.22 11.67 30.91
N GLY A 153 8.33 11.40 31.87
CA GLY A 153 8.00 12.34 32.95
C GLY A 153 6.69 13.15 32.82
N ALA A 154 5.82 12.88 31.83
CA ALA A 154 4.52 13.54 31.76
C ALA A 154 3.38 12.55 32.08
N THR A 155 2.74 12.74 33.23
CA THR A 155 1.48 12.09 33.61
C THR A 155 0.41 12.45 32.57
N THR A 156 -0.27 11.42 32.07
CA THR A 156 -1.39 11.43 31.11
C THR A 156 -2.26 12.69 31.13
N THR A 157 -2.36 13.38 29.98
CA THR A 157 -3.60 13.83 29.31
C THR A 157 -3.27 14.93 28.29
N ARG A 158 -2.93 14.51 27.07
CA ARG A 158 -3.13 15.23 25.80
C ARG A 158 -2.44 14.38 24.74
N PHE A 159 -3.22 13.63 23.96
CA PHE A 159 -2.83 13.40 22.59
C PHE A 159 -2.77 14.81 21.97
N ALA A 160 -1.60 15.46 22.00
CA ALA A 160 -1.33 16.51 21.03
C ALA A 160 -1.72 15.90 19.69
N GLN A 161 -2.50 16.61 18.86
CA GLN A 161 -2.87 16.21 17.50
C GLN A 161 -1.63 15.58 16.84
N GLY A 162 -1.53 14.26 16.94
CA GLY A 162 -0.23 13.61 17.02
C GLY A 162 0.22 13.37 15.60
N ASP A 163 1.48 13.67 15.30
CA ASP A 163 2.08 13.35 14.01
C ASP A 163 1.62 11.95 13.60
N LEU A 164 1.01 11.86 12.42
CA LEU A 164 0.51 10.59 11.89
C LEU A 164 1.70 9.85 11.31
N ALA A 165 1.71 8.53 11.44
CA ALA A 165 2.75 7.68 10.86
C ALA A 165 2.14 6.43 10.23
N PRO A 166 2.82 5.86 9.23
CA PRO A 166 2.50 4.51 8.77
C PRO A 166 2.86 3.49 9.85
N ILE A 167 1.87 2.77 10.36
CA ILE A 167 2.04 1.70 11.33
C ILE A 167 1.84 0.36 10.63
N LEU A 168 2.81 -0.55 10.77
CA LEU A 168 2.64 -1.93 10.33
C LEU A 168 1.53 -2.58 11.16
N ARG A 169 0.43 -2.96 10.51
CA ARG A 169 -0.74 -3.58 11.16
C ARG A 169 -0.78 -5.09 10.98
N GLN A 170 -0.36 -5.57 9.81
CA GLN A 170 -0.31 -7.00 9.51
C GLN A 170 0.94 -7.31 8.71
N ALA A 171 1.55 -8.45 9.01
CA ALA A 171 2.58 -9.07 8.18
C ALA A 171 2.14 -10.51 7.92
N ILE A 172 1.93 -10.84 6.65
CA ILE A 172 1.44 -12.15 6.21
C ILE A 172 2.54 -12.80 5.40
N THR A 173 2.85 -14.05 5.73
CA THR A 173 3.85 -14.82 5.00
C THR A 173 3.17 -16.03 4.36
N ILE A 174 3.35 -16.18 3.06
CA ILE A 174 2.86 -17.31 2.28
C ILE A 174 4.08 -18.09 1.77
N ARG A 175 4.16 -19.38 2.06
CA ARG A 175 5.29 -20.25 1.69
C ARG A 175 4.79 -21.55 1.11
N GLU A 176 5.48 -22.05 0.09
CA GLU A 176 5.25 -23.39 -0.44
C GLU A 176 5.43 -24.43 0.68
N ALA A 177 4.49 -25.37 0.75
CA ALA A 177 4.50 -26.44 1.72
C ALA A 177 5.62 -27.42 1.39
N THR A 178 6.39 -27.80 2.41
CA THR A 178 7.50 -28.75 2.23
C THR A 178 6.98 -30.09 1.69
N GLY A 179 7.44 -30.47 0.50
CA GLY A 179 7.09 -31.75 -0.13
C GLY A 179 5.78 -31.73 -0.93
N CYS A 180 5.06 -30.61 -0.98
CA CYS A 180 3.82 -30.48 -1.76
C CYS A 180 3.93 -29.25 -2.70
N PRO A 181 4.41 -29.44 -3.95
CA PRO A 181 4.47 -28.36 -4.93
C PRO A 181 3.09 -27.73 -5.12
N LEU A 182 3.04 -26.39 -5.22
CA LEU A 182 1.83 -25.59 -5.41
C LEU A 182 0.82 -25.61 -4.24
N GLU A 183 1.13 -26.28 -3.12
CA GLU A 183 0.39 -26.12 -1.87
C GLU A 183 1.08 -25.05 -1.02
N TYR A 184 0.32 -24.12 -0.43
CA TYR A 184 0.87 -22.99 0.31
C TYR A 184 0.35 -22.92 1.74
N LYS A 185 1.25 -22.66 2.68
CA LYS A 185 0.92 -22.34 4.07
C LYS A 185 0.92 -20.83 4.27
N VAL A 186 -0.13 -20.31 4.89
CA VAL A 186 -0.25 -18.88 5.17
C VAL A 186 -0.13 -18.64 6.67
N SER A 187 0.69 -17.68 7.05
CA SER A 187 0.84 -17.23 8.44
C SER A 187 0.44 -15.76 8.54
N GLY A 188 -0.40 -15.42 9.52
CA GLY A 188 -0.90 -14.05 9.73
C GLY A 188 -2.17 -13.70 8.96
N ALA A 189 -2.77 -14.65 8.25
CA ALA A 189 -4.09 -14.49 7.63
C ALA A 189 -5.21 -14.29 8.67
N PRO A 190 -6.36 -13.73 8.27
CA PRO A 190 -6.66 -13.17 6.94
C PRO A 190 -6.03 -11.78 6.73
N LEU A 191 -5.93 -11.32 5.48
CA LEU A 191 -5.67 -9.91 5.19
C LEU A 191 -6.99 -9.14 5.35
N VAL A 192 -7.02 -8.17 6.26
CA VAL A 192 -8.22 -7.39 6.55
C VAL A 192 -8.02 -5.97 6.06
N LEU A 193 -8.94 -5.43 5.27
CA LEU A 193 -8.93 -4.03 4.86
C LEU A 193 -10.09 -3.30 5.52
N GLU A 194 -9.74 -2.41 6.45
CA GLU A 194 -10.71 -1.71 7.29
C GLU A 194 -11.63 -0.81 6.45
N PHE A 195 -12.93 -1.02 6.57
CA PHE A 195 -13.94 -0.32 5.77
C PHE A 195 -13.84 1.20 5.96
N ASN A 196 -13.72 1.65 7.21
CA ASN A 196 -13.69 3.05 7.55
C ASN A 196 -12.44 3.78 7.01
N LEU A 197 -11.32 3.09 6.84
CA LEU A 197 -10.12 3.67 6.25
C LEU A 197 -10.24 3.81 4.73
N ARG A 198 -10.96 2.89 4.09
CA ARG A 198 -11.20 2.92 2.63
C ARG A 198 -12.27 3.92 2.24
N PHE A 199 -13.42 3.87 2.91
CA PHE A 199 -14.60 4.67 2.60
C PHE A 199 -14.71 5.97 3.40
N LEU A 200 -13.85 6.17 4.42
CA LEU A 200 -13.80 7.38 5.26
C LEU A 200 -15.13 7.67 5.98
N ARG A 201 -15.90 6.62 6.26
CA ARG A 201 -17.14 6.61 7.03
C ARG A 201 -17.27 5.29 7.76
N LEU A 202 -18.11 5.25 8.79
CA LEU A 202 -18.44 3.98 9.44
C LEU A 202 -19.23 3.07 8.47
N PRO A 203 -19.07 1.74 8.59
CA PRO A 203 -19.91 0.81 7.84
C PRO A 203 -21.36 0.87 8.33
N ASP A 204 -22.30 0.75 7.39
CA ASP A 204 -23.69 0.45 7.67
C ASP A 204 -23.86 -1.07 7.82
N LEU A 205 -23.80 -1.52 9.07
CA LEU A 205 -23.94 -2.95 9.40
C LEU A 205 -25.32 -3.52 9.01
N ALA A 206 -26.36 -2.68 8.92
CA ALA A 206 -27.69 -3.14 8.51
C ALA A 206 -27.76 -3.40 7.01
N ALA A 207 -26.95 -2.69 6.22
CA ALA A 207 -26.76 -2.93 4.79
C ALA A 207 -25.74 -4.06 4.50
N GLY A 208 -25.14 -4.66 5.53
CA GLY A 208 -24.14 -5.72 5.39
C GLY A 208 -22.74 -5.21 5.05
N GLU A 209 -22.47 -3.91 5.22
CA GLU A 209 -21.13 -3.37 5.03
C GLU A 209 -20.19 -3.76 6.17
N GLY A 210 -18.92 -3.97 5.84
CA GLY A 210 -17.89 -4.35 6.80
C GLY A 210 -16.50 -4.35 6.18
N ASP A 211 -15.53 -4.78 6.96
CA ASP A 211 -14.16 -4.90 6.48
C ASP A 211 -14.08 -5.94 5.35
N ILE A 212 -13.22 -5.67 4.36
CA ILE A 212 -12.90 -6.68 3.35
C ILE A 212 -11.95 -7.70 3.96
N ILE A 213 -12.34 -8.97 3.91
CA ILE A 213 -11.55 -10.09 4.41
C ILE A 213 -11.06 -10.91 3.22
N ILE A 214 -9.76 -10.87 2.95
CA ILE A 214 -9.11 -11.80 2.03
C ILE A 214 -8.60 -12.97 2.86
N ASP A 215 -9.34 -14.05 2.81
CA ASP A 215 -9.12 -15.24 3.63
C ASP A 215 -7.85 -16.02 3.22
N GLU A 216 -7.48 -16.98 4.07
CA GLU A 216 -6.32 -17.85 3.84
C GLU A 216 -6.42 -18.58 2.49
N GLN A 217 -7.60 -19.11 2.14
CA GLN A 217 -7.78 -19.87 0.91
C GLN A 217 -7.56 -19.00 -0.34
N SER A 218 -8.03 -17.75 -0.31
CA SER A 218 -7.80 -16.79 -1.39
C SER A 218 -6.33 -16.43 -1.52
N LEU A 219 -5.62 -16.27 -0.39
CA LEU A 219 -4.18 -16.02 -0.37
C LEU A 219 -3.36 -17.23 -0.87
N GLN A 220 -3.77 -18.45 -0.53
CA GLN A 220 -3.16 -19.69 -1.04
C GLN A 220 -3.33 -19.79 -2.56
N ARG A 221 -4.55 -19.54 -3.06
CA ARG A 221 -4.85 -19.54 -4.49
C ARG A 221 -4.04 -18.47 -5.22
N ALA A 222 -3.90 -17.29 -4.63
CA ALA A 222 -3.06 -16.23 -5.16
C ALA A 222 -1.61 -16.67 -5.33
N ALA A 223 -1.02 -17.26 -4.29
CA ALA A 223 0.34 -17.77 -4.38
C ALA A 223 0.50 -18.91 -5.40
N ALA A 224 -0.45 -19.84 -5.49
CA ALA A 224 -0.41 -20.92 -6.46
C ALA A 224 -0.39 -20.43 -7.90
N LEU A 225 -1.22 -19.43 -8.23
CA LEU A 225 -1.26 -18.83 -9.57
C LEU A 225 -0.04 -17.95 -9.86
N THR A 226 0.46 -17.22 -8.86
CA THR A 226 1.69 -16.41 -9.00
C THR A 226 2.91 -17.24 -9.39
N TRP A 227 2.99 -18.47 -8.90
CA TRP A 227 4.13 -19.36 -9.14
C TRP A 227 3.82 -20.52 -10.08
N ALA A 228 2.63 -20.54 -10.70
CA ALA A 228 2.34 -21.46 -11.77
C ALA A 228 3.28 -21.16 -12.95
N GLU A 229 3.91 -22.20 -13.48
CA GLU A 229 4.64 -22.11 -14.74
C GLU A 229 3.65 -22.47 -15.85
N TYR A 230 3.61 -21.66 -16.92
CA TYR A 230 2.92 -22.09 -18.15
C TYR A 230 3.77 -23.18 -18.79
N GLU A 231 3.18 -24.32 -19.12
CA GLU A 231 3.81 -25.28 -20.02
C GLU A 231 3.84 -24.63 -21.40
N ASP A 232 5.03 -24.32 -21.91
CA ASP A 232 5.24 -24.00 -23.32
C ASP A 232 5.01 -25.31 -24.11
N GLU A 233 3.93 -25.38 -24.91
CA GLU A 233 3.75 -26.40 -25.95
C GLU A 233 4.66 -26.12 -27.17
#